data_AF-A0A7R9KTT9-F1
#
_entry.id   AF-A0A7R9KTT9-F1
#
_cell.length_a   1.000
_cell.length_b   1.000
_cell.length_c   1.000
_cell.angle_alpha   90.00
_cell.angle_beta   90.00
_cell.angle_gamma   90.00
#
_symmetry.space_group_name_H-M   'P 1'
#
loop_
_entity.id
_entity.type
_entity.pdbx_description
1 polymer ?
#
loop_
_entity_poly.entity_id
_entity_poly.type
_entity_poly.pdbx_seq_one_letter_code
_entity_poly.pdbx_strand_id
1 'polypeptide(L)'
;GKLDFDLSVKVYDWSQNRPIYEHKSRHSSDSFSAQLVYNITVAELNRVAKCPHTDCHSDWVLSVEVTNTERKLQANNFLLLSEPKNSHIIQPNIKVLDVKEVKRAEGSAPVGPHYLSNSRTFSISLSSETIAPFVSLDFRPKTGISGHFMENGFFIFDGKKCVIFCTESNVTDKHIRDNLVIKSVTDVIV
;
A
#
# COMPACT_ATOMS: atom_id res chain seq x y z
N GLY A 1 13.10 -25.28 9.91
CA GLY A 1 11.74 -25.23 10.51
C GLY A 1 10.72 -24.95 9.43
N LYS A 2 9.43 -25.11 9.72
CA LYS A 2 8.37 -24.73 8.77
C LYS A 2 7.78 -23.37 9.13
N LEU A 3 7.30 -22.66 8.11
CA LEU A 3 6.55 -21.43 8.24
C LEU A 3 5.19 -21.66 7.58
N ASP A 4 4.14 -21.67 8.40
CA ASP A 4 2.78 -21.66 7.91
C ASP A 4 2.34 -20.24 7.60
N PHE A 5 1.56 -20.03 6.54
CA PHE A 5 1.06 -18.70 6.19
C PHE A 5 -0.21 -18.80 5.37
N ASP A 6 -1.01 -17.74 5.42
CA ASP A 6 -2.17 -17.55 4.57
C ASP A 6 -1.78 -16.66 3.38
N LEU A 7 -2.24 -17.04 2.20
CA LEU A 7 -2.12 -16.30 0.95
C LEU A 7 -3.50 -15.74 0.60
N SER A 8 -3.59 -14.45 0.30
CA SER A 8 -4.72 -13.84 -0.39
C SER A 8 -4.27 -13.24 -1.72
N VAL A 9 -4.89 -13.67 -2.82
CA VAL A 9 -4.71 -13.10 -4.15
C VAL A 9 -6.01 -12.39 -4.53
N LYS A 10 -5.94 -11.08 -4.70
CA LYS A 10 -7.07 -10.21 -4.99
C LYS A 10 -6.89 -9.59 -6.36
N VAL A 11 -7.93 -9.62 -7.19
CA VAL A 11 -7.96 -8.92 -8.48
C VAL A 11 -8.84 -7.70 -8.32
N TYR A 12 -8.36 -6.56 -8.79
CA TYR A 12 -9.11 -5.34 -8.80
C TYR A 12 -9.24 -4.80 -10.21
N ASP A 13 -10.38 -4.16 -10.42
CA ASP A 13 -10.60 -3.22 -11.51
C ASP A 13 -10.27 -1.80 -11.03
N TRP A 14 -9.60 -0.99 -11.84
CA TRP A 14 -9.16 0.36 -11.44
C TRP A 14 -10.30 1.27 -10.95
N SER A 15 -11.54 1.00 -11.35
CA SER A 15 -12.71 1.80 -10.97
C SER A 15 -13.19 1.62 -9.54
N GLN A 16 -12.69 0.61 -8.82
CA GLN A 16 -13.20 0.28 -7.48
C GLN A 16 -12.10 -0.17 -6.51
N ASN A 17 -12.24 0.25 -5.25
CA ASN A 17 -11.38 -0.14 -4.15
C ASN A 17 -11.81 -1.46 -3.48
N ARG A 18 -12.49 -2.33 -4.22
CA ARG A 18 -12.94 -3.65 -3.78
C ARG A 18 -12.53 -4.71 -4.79
N PRO A 19 -12.08 -5.89 -4.34
CA PRO A 19 -11.68 -6.92 -5.26
C PRO A 19 -12.89 -7.46 -6.02
N ILE A 20 -12.75 -7.59 -7.35
CA ILE A 20 -13.73 -8.31 -8.20
C ILE A 20 -13.60 -9.82 -8.06
N TYR A 21 -12.43 -10.28 -7.60
CA TYR A 21 -12.14 -11.67 -7.31
C TYR A 21 -11.14 -11.75 -6.16
N GLU A 22 -11.33 -12.72 -5.27
CA GLU A 22 -10.40 -13.02 -4.18
C GLU A 22 -10.23 -14.54 -4.06
N HIS A 23 -8.98 -14.98 -4.01
CA HIS A 23 -8.59 -16.35 -3.69
C HIS A 23 -7.83 -16.37 -2.38
N LYS A 24 -8.26 -17.21 -1.43
CA LYS A 24 -7.55 -17.46 -0.17
C LYS A 24 -7.12 -18.91 -0.10
N SER A 25 -5.89 -19.14 0.32
CA SER A 25 -5.35 -20.47 0.59
C SER A 25 -4.33 -20.42 1.71
N ARG A 26 -4.13 -21.58 2.36
CA ARG A 26 -3.17 -21.73 3.45
C ARG A 26 -2.05 -22.67 3.01
N HIS A 27 -0.81 -22.27 3.30
CA HIS A 27 0.40 -22.95 2.84
C HIS A 27 1.39 -23.13 3.99
N SER A 28 2.39 -23.98 3.77
CA SER A 28 3.52 -24.20 4.66
C SER A 28 4.77 -24.36 3.83
N SER A 29 5.82 -23.61 4.16
CA SER A 29 7.10 -23.66 3.44
C SER A 29 8.24 -23.98 4.41
N ASP A 30 9.23 -24.72 3.94
CA ASP A 30 10.45 -24.96 4.71
C ASP A 30 11.29 -23.67 4.80
N SER A 31 12.06 -23.54 5.89
CA SER A 31 12.97 -22.40 6.08
C SER A 31 13.96 -22.30 4.91
N PHE A 32 14.21 -21.09 4.43
CA PHE A 32 15.14 -20.82 3.32
C PHE A 32 14.80 -21.54 2.01
N SER A 33 13.51 -21.82 1.77
CA SER A 33 13.01 -22.37 0.51
C SER A 33 12.09 -21.38 -0.22
N ALA A 34 11.88 -21.64 -1.51
CA ALA A 34 10.88 -20.97 -2.32
C ALA A 34 9.94 -22.03 -2.91
N GLN A 35 8.63 -21.80 -2.81
CA GLN A 35 7.60 -22.72 -3.27
C GLN A 35 6.57 -21.98 -4.13
N LEU A 36 6.13 -22.63 -5.21
CA LEU A 36 4.96 -22.18 -5.96
C LEU A 36 3.69 -22.49 -5.15
N VAL A 37 2.99 -21.44 -4.73
CA VAL A 37 1.78 -21.55 -3.89
C VAL A 37 0.49 -21.14 -4.61
N TYR A 38 0.63 -20.50 -5.78
CA TYR A 38 -0.49 -20.09 -6.60
C TYR A 38 -0.06 -20.01 -8.06
N ASN A 39 -0.88 -20.56 -8.95
CA ASN A 39 -0.70 -20.50 -10.40
C ASN A 39 -2.07 -20.36 -11.06
N ILE A 40 -2.21 -19.39 -11.96
CA ILE A 40 -3.43 -19.15 -12.73
C ILE A 40 -3.05 -18.58 -14.09
N THR A 41 -3.72 -19.02 -15.15
CA THR A 41 -3.56 -18.40 -16.47
C THR A 41 -4.44 -17.16 -16.59
N VAL A 42 -4.09 -16.22 -17.47
CA VAL A 42 -4.93 -15.03 -17.76
C VAL A 42 -6.32 -15.46 -18.25
N ALA A 43 -6.41 -16.52 -19.06
CA ALA A 43 -7.69 -17.04 -19.55
C ALA A 43 -8.59 -17.55 -18.40
N GLU A 44 -8.01 -18.30 -17.45
CA GLU A 44 -8.74 -18.74 -16.25
C GLU A 44 -9.12 -17.57 -15.36
N LEU A 45 -8.22 -16.60 -15.18
CA LEU A 45 -8.47 -15.39 -14.40
C LEU A 45 -9.68 -14.63 -14.96
N ASN A 46 -9.73 -14.42 -16.28
CA ASN A 46 -10.85 -13.77 -16.98
C ASN A 46 -12.18 -14.50 -16.74
N ARG A 47 -12.14 -15.84 -16.73
CA ARG A 47 -13.32 -16.67 -16.47
C ARG A 47 -13.80 -16.55 -15.01
N VAL A 48 -12.90 -16.58 -14.03
CA VAL A 48 -13.27 -16.59 -12.60
C VAL A 48 -13.59 -15.19 -12.05
N ALA A 49 -12.93 -14.15 -12.56
CA ALA A 49 -13.17 -12.76 -12.17
C ALA A 49 -14.40 -12.13 -12.86
N LYS A 50 -15.07 -12.89 -13.75
CA LYS A 50 -16.30 -12.49 -14.44
C LYS A 50 -16.15 -11.15 -15.17
N CYS A 51 -15.15 -11.06 -16.04
CA CYS A 51 -14.90 -9.90 -16.91
C CYS A 51 -16.20 -9.47 -17.62
N PRO A 52 -16.68 -8.23 -17.44
CA PRO A 52 -17.89 -7.76 -18.13
C PRO A 52 -17.67 -7.50 -19.64
N HIS A 53 -16.42 -7.45 -20.09
CA HIS A 53 -16.02 -7.15 -21.47
C HIS A 53 -15.01 -8.19 -22.00
N THR A 54 -14.87 -8.28 -23.32
CA THR A 54 -13.91 -9.20 -23.97
C THR A 54 -12.44 -8.85 -23.69
N ASP A 55 -12.14 -7.60 -23.30
CA ASP A 55 -10.76 -7.09 -23.17
C ASP A 55 -10.38 -6.54 -21.77
N CYS A 56 -11.12 -6.81 -20.68
CA CYS A 56 -10.84 -6.16 -19.38
C CYS A 56 -9.52 -6.57 -18.69
N HIS A 57 -8.75 -7.53 -19.22
CA HIS A 57 -7.47 -7.94 -18.64
C HIS A 57 -6.40 -6.84 -18.68
N SER A 58 -6.50 -5.88 -19.61
CA SER A 58 -5.60 -4.72 -19.66
C SER A 58 -5.86 -3.70 -18.56
N ASP A 59 -6.95 -3.83 -17.80
CA ASP A 59 -7.37 -2.86 -16.78
C ASP A 59 -7.39 -3.42 -15.36
N TRP A 60 -6.75 -4.58 -15.17
CA TRP A 60 -6.68 -5.22 -13.87
C TRP A 60 -5.31 -5.13 -13.23
N VAL A 61 -5.35 -5.04 -11.90
CA VAL A 61 -4.20 -5.14 -11.03
C VAL A 61 -4.46 -6.22 -9.99
N LEU A 62 -3.46 -7.05 -9.76
CA LEU A 62 -3.49 -8.06 -8.71
C LEU A 62 -2.78 -7.50 -7.47
N SER A 63 -3.39 -7.70 -6.30
CA SER A 63 -2.72 -7.61 -5.01
C SER A 63 -2.48 -9.02 -4.48
N VAL A 64 -1.30 -9.26 -3.93
CA VAL A 64 -0.91 -10.51 -3.29
C VAL A 64 -0.52 -10.20 -1.86
N GLU A 65 -1.21 -10.81 -0.91
CA GLU A 65 -0.99 -10.61 0.51
C GLU A 65 -0.62 -11.94 1.15
N VAL A 66 0.50 -11.98 1.86
CA VAL A 66 0.93 -13.12 2.66
C VAL A 66 0.90 -12.71 4.12
N THR A 67 0.17 -13.47 4.93
CA THR A 67 0.03 -13.21 6.36
C THR A 67 0.38 -14.42 7.20
N ASN A 68 1.11 -14.20 8.29
CA ASN A 68 1.21 -15.15 9.40
C ASN A 68 0.90 -14.38 10.68
N THR A 69 -0.26 -14.67 11.26
CA THR A 69 -0.78 -13.99 12.46
C THR A 69 0.04 -14.30 13.70
N GLU A 70 0.52 -15.54 13.86
CA GLU A 70 1.33 -15.96 15.01
C GLU A 70 2.66 -15.19 15.09
N ARG A 71 3.28 -14.93 13.94
CA ARG A 71 4.57 -14.23 13.82
C ARG A 71 4.43 -12.76 13.48
N LYS A 72 3.19 -12.25 13.35
CA LYS A 72 2.88 -10.87 12.93
C LYS A 72 3.60 -10.48 11.63
N LEU A 73 3.70 -11.43 10.70
CA LEU A 73 4.28 -11.17 9.38
C LEU A 73 3.15 -10.81 8.43
N GLN A 74 3.35 -9.71 7.71
CA GLN A 74 2.53 -9.33 6.58
C GLN A 74 3.46 -8.85 5.47
N ALA A 75 3.34 -9.46 4.29
CA ALA A 75 4.02 -9.03 3.10
C ALA A 75 2.98 -8.83 2.00
N ASN A 76 3.06 -7.69 1.33
CA ASN A 76 2.15 -7.34 0.24
C ASN A 76 2.98 -7.17 -1.04
N ASN A 77 2.45 -7.60 -2.16
CA ASN A 77 3.01 -7.37 -3.48
C ASN A 77 1.88 -7.12 -4.47
N PHE A 78 2.20 -6.67 -5.67
CA PHE A 78 1.22 -6.45 -6.72
C PHE A 78 1.75 -6.88 -8.08
N LEU A 79 0.84 -7.10 -9.02
CA LEU A 79 1.16 -7.36 -10.42
C LEU A 79 0.22 -6.54 -11.30
N LEU A 80 0.81 -5.72 -12.18
CA LEU A 80 0.09 -5.05 -13.25
C LEU A 80 0.03 -6.00 -14.45
N LEU A 81 -1.17 -6.22 -14.99
CA LEU A 81 -1.33 -7.09 -16.17
C LEU A 81 -1.08 -6.35 -17.50
N SER A 82 -0.89 -5.04 -17.44
CA SER A 82 -0.56 -4.18 -18.58
C SER A 82 0.38 -3.05 -18.13
N GLU A 83 1.02 -2.39 -19.11
CA GLU A 83 1.81 -1.20 -18.85
C GLU A 83 0.90 -0.04 -18.39
N PRO A 84 1.26 0.73 -17.34
CA PRO A 84 0.42 1.81 -16.82
C PRO A 84 -0.10 2.81 -17.87
N LYS A 85 0.71 3.12 -18.89
CA LYS A 85 0.34 4.04 -19.99
C LYS A 85 -0.75 3.50 -20.92
N ASN A 86 -1.00 2.19 -20.90
CA ASN A 86 -2.01 1.52 -21.72
C ASN A 86 -3.22 1.08 -20.86
N SER A 87 -3.19 1.33 -19.54
CA SER A 87 -4.26 0.97 -18.62
C SER A 87 -5.22 2.14 -18.42
N HIS A 88 -6.50 1.88 -18.24
CA HIS A 88 -7.51 2.90 -17.90
C HIS A 88 -7.51 3.20 -16.39
N ILE A 89 -6.37 3.67 -15.88
CA ILE A 89 -6.23 4.03 -14.46
C ILE A 89 -7.06 5.28 -14.19
N ILE A 90 -8.06 5.15 -13.32
CA ILE A 90 -8.86 6.30 -12.89
C ILE A 90 -8.03 7.17 -11.94
N GLN A 91 -8.02 8.48 -12.18
CA GLN A 91 -7.36 9.44 -11.29
C GLN A 91 -7.93 9.32 -9.88
N PRO A 92 -7.13 8.92 -8.88
CA PRO A 92 -7.62 8.69 -7.52
C PRO A 92 -7.82 10.01 -6.78
N ASN A 93 -8.94 10.12 -6.06
CA ASN A 93 -9.20 11.24 -5.16
C ASN A 93 -8.64 10.92 -3.76
N ILE A 94 -7.33 11.13 -3.59
CA ILE A 94 -6.64 10.82 -2.33
C ILE A 94 -6.86 11.95 -1.31
N LYS A 95 -7.44 11.62 -0.16
CA LYS A 95 -7.75 12.56 0.93
C LYS A 95 -6.93 12.24 2.17
N VAL A 96 -6.38 13.28 2.81
CA VAL A 96 -5.81 13.18 4.16
C VAL A 96 -6.93 13.17 5.19
N LEU A 97 -7.19 12.00 5.78
CA LEU A 97 -8.15 11.87 6.87
C LEU A 97 -7.58 12.48 8.14
N ASP A 98 -6.36 12.05 8.51
CA ASP A 98 -5.80 12.36 9.81
C ASP A 98 -4.29 12.52 9.78
N VAL A 99 -3.77 13.39 10.65
CA VAL A 99 -2.34 13.49 10.97
C VAL A 99 -2.26 13.57 12.47
N LYS A 100 -1.61 12.60 13.09
CA LYS A 100 -1.48 12.52 14.54
C LYS A 100 -0.05 12.29 14.94
N GLU A 101 0.43 13.11 15.86
CA GLU A 101 1.69 12.83 16.54
C GLU A 101 1.52 11.57 17.41
N VAL A 102 2.38 10.59 17.17
CA VAL A 102 2.45 9.36 17.94
C VAL A 102 3.39 9.61 19.10
N LYS A 103 2.83 9.93 20.28
CA LYS A 103 3.60 10.06 21.51
C LYS A 103 4.03 8.67 21.98
N ARG A 104 5.32 8.50 22.28
CA ARG A 104 5.78 7.29 22.99
C ARG A 104 5.11 7.26 24.36
N ALA A 105 4.65 6.08 24.77
CA ALA A 105 4.39 5.81 26.18
C ALA A 105 5.74 5.82 26.92
N GLU A 106 5.81 6.47 28.08
CA GLU A 106 6.99 6.41 28.94
C GLU A 106 7.37 4.96 29.21
N GLY A 107 8.66 4.61 29.00
CA GLY A 107 9.17 3.25 29.21
C GLY A 107 8.96 2.25 28.06
N SER A 108 8.39 2.65 26.92
CA SER A 108 8.27 1.76 25.76
C SER A 108 9.58 1.65 24.96
N ALA A 109 9.97 0.41 24.64
CA ALA A 109 11.14 0.12 23.82
C ALA A 109 11.00 0.73 22.41
N PRO A 110 12.11 1.10 21.74
CA PRO A 110 12.06 1.62 20.37
C PRO A 110 11.32 0.65 19.46
N VAL A 111 10.26 1.12 18.79
CA VAL A 111 9.55 0.33 17.79
C VAL A 111 10.37 0.31 16.51
N GLY A 112 11.43 -0.49 16.48
CA GLY A 112 12.27 -0.69 15.29
C GLY A 112 13.60 0.07 15.30
N PRO A 113 14.53 -0.30 14.39
CA PRO A 113 15.95 0.06 14.46
C PRO A 113 16.29 1.52 14.08
N HIS A 114 15.31 2.36 13.73
CA HIS A 114 15.57 3.69 13.13
C HIS A 114 15.05 4.89 13.94
N TYR A 115 14.58 4.68 15.18
CA TYR A 115 14.08 5.78 16.00
C TYR A 115 15.21 6.42 16.80
N LEU A 116 15.78 7.49 16.26
CA LEU A 116 16.68 8.39 16.98
C LEU A 116 15.94 8.98 18.19
N SER A 117 16.62 9.10 19.34
CA SER A 117 16.01 9.41 20.64
C SER A 117 15.23 10.72 20.71
N ASN A 118 15.41 11.62 19.74
CA ASN A 118 14.77 12.93 19.66
C ASN A 118 13.82 13.06 18.46
N SER A 119 13.58 11.98 17.72
CA SER A 119 12.68 12.00 16.56
C SER A 119 11.22 12.04 16.99
N ARG A 120 10.46 12.95 16.38
CA ARG A 120 9.00 13.01 16.45
C ARG A 120 8.42 12.15 15.35
N THR A 121 7.33 11.46 15.67
CA THR A 121 6.69 10.48 14.78
C THR A 121 5.25 10.88 14.54
N PHE A 122 4.83 10.85 13.28
CA PHE A 122 3.47 11.19 12.88
C PHE A 122 2.85 10.03 12.10
N SER A 123 1.64 9.66 12.49
CA SER A 123 0.77 8.77 11.73
C SER A 123 -0.08 9.62 10.80
N ILE A 124 -0.03 9.30 9.50
CA ILE A 124 -0.77 10.00 8.44
C ILE A 124 -1.74 8.99 7.84
N SER A 125 -3.03 9.24 8.03
CA SER A 125 -4.11 8.41 7.51
C SER A 125 -4.65 9.00 6.21
N LEU A 126 -4.59 8.21 5.14
CA LEU A 126 -5.05 8.56 3.81
C LEU A 126 -6.26 7.70 3.44
N SER A 127 -7.09 8.21 2.53
CA SER A 127 -8.17 7.47 1.91
C SER A 127 -8.28 7.74 0.42
N SER A 128 -8.83 6.77 -0.32
CA SER A 128 -9.15 6.88 -1.73
C SER A 128 -10.41 6.07 -2.04
N GLU A 129 -11.27 6.61 -2.90
CA GLU A 129 -12.52 5.95 -3.33
C GLU A 129 -12.26 4.91 -4.43
N THR A 130 -11.21 5.10 -5.22
CA THR A 130 -10.67 4.16 -6.22
C THR A 130 -9.28 3.70 -5.82
N ILE A 131 -8.71 2.74 -6.56
CA ILE A 131 -7.31 2.33 -6.34
C ILE A 131 -6.38 3.50 -6.62
N ALA A 132 -5.46 3.76 -5.70
CA ALA A 132 -4.42 4.77 -5.91
C ALA A 132 -3.06 4.09 -6.11
N PRO A 133 -2.54 3.97 -7.34
CA PRO A 133 -1.24 3.37 -7.61
C PRO A 133 -0.09 4.36 -7.43
N PHE A 134 1.04 3.85 -6.94
CA PHE A 134 2.31 4.59 -6.79
C PHE A 134 2.16 5.94 -6.09
N VAL A 135 1.44 5.95 -4.98
CA VAL A 135 1.22 7.16 -4.17
C VAL A 135 2.54 7.64 -3.61
N SER A 136 2.91 8.85 -4.00
CA SER A 136 4.09 9.56 -3.55
C SER A 136 3.70 10.68 -2.58
N LEU A 137 4.35 10.67 -1.42
CA LEU A 137 4.21 11.68 -0.38
C LEU A 137 5.48 12.53 -0.34
N ASP A 138 5.29 13.85 -0.30
CA ASP A 138 6.36 14.82 -0.12
C ASP A 138 5.81 16.07 0.59
N PHE A 139 6.67 17.01 0.95
CA PHE A 139 6.27 18.31 1.47
C PHE A 139 6.55 19.41 0.47
N ARG A 140 5.76 20.49 0.54
CA ARG A 140 6.06 21.69 -0.25
C ARG A 140 7.51 22.15 0.01
N PRO A 141 8.23 22.61 -1.04
CA PRO A 141 9.56 23.18 -0.85
C PRO A 141 9.54 24.36 0.13
N LYS A 142 10.67 24.59 0.81
CA LYS A 142 10.89 25.72 1.74
C LYS A 142 9.95 25.76 2.97
N THR A 143 9.36 24.63 3.34
CA THR A 143 8.56 24.49 4.57
C THR A 143 9.39 24.24 5.83
N GLY A 144 10.66 23.86 5.66
CA GLY A 144 11.54 23.48 6.78
C GLY A 144 11.21 22.11 7.38
N ILE A 145 10.27 21.36 6.80
CA ILE A 145 9.97 20.00 7.23
C ILE A 145 11.04 19.06 6.66
N SER A 146 11.90 18.52 7.53
CA SER A 146 12.89 17.51 7.16
C SER A 146 12.59 16.19 7.85
N GLY A 147 12.71 15.07 7.14
CA GLY A 147 12.40 13.76 7.69
C GLY A 147 12.26 12.71 6.60
N HIS A 148 11.68 11.57 6.95
CA HIS A 148 11.42 10.50 5.99
C HIS A 148 10.13 9.78 6.31
N PHE A 149 9.43 9.33 5.25
CA PHE A 149 8.31 8.40 5.38
C PHE A 149 8.86 6.98 5.48
N MET A 150 8.26 6.15 6.35
CA MET A 150 8.58 4.72 6.45
C MET A 150 8.18 3.93 5.20
N GLU A 151 7.23 4.45 4.43
CA GLU A 151 6.77 3.89 3.18
C GLU A 151 6.43 5.03 2.21
N ASN A 152 6.84 4.88 0.95
CA ASN A 152 6.53 5.82 -0.12
C ASN A 152 6.44 5.06 -1.45
N GLY A 153 5.70 5.56 -2.43
CA GLY A 153 5.48 4.86 -3.71
C GLY A 153 4.60 3.62 -3.59
N PHE A 154 3.64 3.63 -2.66
CA PHE A 154 2.78 2.49 -2.34
C PHE A 154 1.46 2.51 -3.10
N PHE A 155 0.71 1.40 -3.03
CA PHE A 155 -0.68 1.34 -3.50
C PHE A 155 -1.66 1.55 -2.34
N ILE A 156 -2.82 2.17 -2.64
CA ILE A 156 -4.01 2.13 -1.79
C ILE A 156 -5.06 1.27 -2.50
N PHE A 157 -5.14 -0.01 -2.14
CA PHE A 157 -6.14 -0.96 -2.67
C PHE A 157 -7.47 -0.88 -1.93
N ASP A 158 -7.46 -1.07 -0.60
CA ASP A 158 -8.67 -1.16 0.24
C ASP A 158 -9.21 0.20 0.69
N GLY A 159 -8.95 1.25 -0.10
CA GLY A 159 -9.45 2.61 0.12
C GLY A 159 -8.91 3.38 1.31
N LYS A 160 -8.07 2.78 2.16
CA LYS A 160 -7.38 3.45 3.27
C LYS A 160 -5.92 3.00 3.39
N LYS A 161 -5.06 3.90 3.84
CA LYS A 161 -3.65 3.61 4.14
C LYS A 161 -3.19 4.47 5.31
N CYS A 162 -2.39 3.88 6.21
CA CYS A 162 -1.69 4.63 7.24
C CYS A 162 -0.20 4.58 6.94
N VAL A 163 0.45 5.74 6.91
CA VAL A 163 1.90 5.88 6.71
C VAL A 163 2.49 6.58 7.92
N ILE A 164 3.73 6.24 8.25
CA ILE A 164 4.47 6.84 9.35
C ILE A 164 5.51 7.80 8.78
N PHE A 165 5.59 9.01 9.33
CA PHE A 165 6.59 10.01 9.04
C PHE A 165 7.43 10.31 10.28
N CYS A 166 8.75 10.25 10.14
CA CYS A 166 9.70 10.51 11.22
C CYS A 166 10.50 11.78 10.92
N THR A 167 10.61 12.67 11.90
CA THR A 167 11.26 13.97 11.74
C THR A 167 11.96 14.40 13.03
N GLU A 168 13.07 15.10 12.90
CA GLU A 168 13.71 15.81 14.02
C GLU A 168 13.31 17.29 14.05
N SER A 169 12.58 17.75 13.03
CA SER A 169 12.10 19.12 12.95
C SER A 169 10.99 19.36 13.97
N ASN A 170 10.98 20.57 14.54
CA ASN A 170 9.90 20.97 15.44
C ASN A 170 8.65 21.37 14.64
N VAL A 171 7.82 20.39 14.28
CA VAL A 171 6.62 20.58 13.46
C VAL A 171 5.36 20.11 14.18
N THR A 172 4.21 20.68 13.84
CA THR A 172 2.91 20.22 14.36
C THR A 172 2.22 19.30 13.36
N ASP A 173 1.24 18.54 13.84
CA ASP A 173 0.29 17.78 13.02
C ASP A 173 -0.38 18.67 11.95
N LYS A 174 -0.80 19.88 12.34
CA LYS A 174 -1.34 20.89 11.42
C LYS A 174 -0.32 21.31 10.37
N HIS A 175 0.93 21.58 10.77
CA HIS A 175 1.98 22.00 9.84
C HIS A 175 2.29 20.93 8.79
N ILE A 176 2.30 19.65 9.19
CA ILE A 176 2.44 18.51 8.29
C ILE A 176 1.23 18.44 7.34
N ARG A 177 0.00 18.47 7.88
CA ARG A 177 -1.23 18.39 7.08
C ARG A 177 -1.29 19.47 6.01
N ASP A 178 -1.02 20.72 6.38
CA ASP A 178 -1.17 21.89 5.50
C ASP A 178 -0.12 21.92 4.38
N ASN A 179 1.00 21.22 4.55
CA ASN A 179 2.12 21.22 3.60
C ASN A 179 2.36 19.89 2.88
N LEU A 180 1.61 18.84 3.22
CA LEU A 180 1.72 17.55 2.55
C LEU A 180 1.27 17.68 1.09
N VAL A 181 2.12 17.19 0.19
CA VAL A 181 1.85 17.03 -1.23
C VAL A 181 1.68 15.54 -1.49
N ILE A 182 0.58 15.19 -2.13
CA ILE A 182 0.26 13.81 -2.49
C ILE A 182 0.15 13.76 -4.00
N LYS A 183 0.85 12.81 -4.61
CA LYS A 183 0.76 12.50 -6.04
C LYS A 183 0.56 11.01 -6.24
N SER A 184 0.02 10.65 -7.38
CA SER A 184 -0.13 9.29 -7.88
C SER A 184 0.45 9.22 -9.29
N VAL A 185 0.51 8.01 -9.86
CA VAL A 185 0.99 7.83 -11.24
C VAL A 185 0.17 8.62 -12.25
N THR A 186 -1.13 8.81 -12.01
CA THR A 186 -2.04 9.52 -12.91
C THR A 186 -1.79 11.03 -12.96
N ASP A 187 -1.05 11.58 -12.00
CA ASP A 187 -0.64 12.98 -12.01
C ASP A 187 0.59 13.24 -12.91
N VAL A 188 1.13 12.18 -13.53
CA VAL A 188 2.38 12.21 -14.32
C VAL A 188 2.23 11.54 -15.69
N ILE A 189 1.42 10.48 -15.80
CA ILE A 189 1.15 9.84 -17.09
C ILE A 189 0.17 10.73 -17.87
N VAL A 190 0.64 11.28 -18.98
CA VAL A 190 -0.13 12.07 -19.97
C VAL A 190 -0.52 11.19 -21.13
#